data_AF-A0A3D9ZRL0-F1
#
_entry.id   AF-A0A3D9ZRL0-F1
#
_cell.length_a   1.000
_cell.length_b   1.000
_cell.length_c   1.000
_cell.angle_alpha   90.00
_cell.angle_beta   90.00
_cell.angle_gamma   90.00
#
_symmetry.space_group_name_H-M   'P 1'
#
loop_
_entity.id
_entity.type
_entity.pdbx_description
1 polymer ?
#
loop_
_entity_poly.entity_id
_entity_poly.type
_entity_poly.pdbx_seq_one_letter_code
_entity_poly.pdbx_strand_id
1 'polypeptide(L)'
;MIESHSVPSAAVWLMRAYADGPFDAATMCRAAEPVGTRSPMSDQCSTFFDLPGGAVLHLAAEDTAGEEVGAAVVTLCGWDPAGGELVLHPERAAYDECYDQALAAVHAELGPPDHTGADPGPYPFPFRWSVWLGTTGLLALQQSDYDYCPDINLWARPHPAQGFTPTEPFSDWLMTAPRAEGAADPQLAPRTRS
;
A
#
# COMPACT_ATOMS: atom_id res chain seq x y z
N MET A 1 -8.90 3.79 -20.72
CA MET A 1 -10.06 4.03 -19.81
C MET A 1 -9.56 3.82 -18.40
N ILE A 2 -9.68 4.84 -17.55
CA ILE A 2 -9.34 4.71 -16.13
C ILE A 2 -10.46 3.95 -15.41
N GLU A 3 -10.09 2.92 -14.68
CA GLU A 3 -10.93 2.26 -13.70
C GLU A 3 -10.55 2.81 -12.33
N SER A 4 -11.52 3.38 -11.61
CA SER A 4 -11.29 4.03 -10.31
C SER A 4 -12.31 3.58 -9.28
N HIS A 5 -11.84 3.34 -8.07
CA HIS A 5 -12.62 2.95 -6.91
C HIS A 5 -12.45 3.97 -5.78
N SER A 6 -13.55 4.30 -5.10
CA SER A 6 -13.48 5.09 -3.87
C SER A 6 -12.74 4.30 -2.80
N VAL A 7 -11.84 4.94 -2.04
CA VAL A 7 -11.21 4.33 -0.87
C VAL A 7 -12.25 4.20 0.26
N PRO A 8 -12.67 2.99 0.67
CA PRO A 8 -13.61 2.86 1.77
C PRO A 8 -12.90 3.17 3.10
N SER A 9 -13.50 3.99 3.98
CA SER A 9 -12.92 4.29 5.31
C SER A 9 -12.57 3.03 6.10
N ALA A 10 -13.42 1.98 6.00
CA ALA A 10 -13.16 0.70 6.64
C ALA A 10 -11.88 0.02 6.12
N ALA A 11 -11.55 0.17 4.83
CA ALA A 11 -10.31 -0.31 4.26
C ALA A 11 -9.12 0.49 4.80
N VAL A 12 -9.22 1.82 4.89
CA VAL A 12 -8.15 2.67 5.47
C VAL A 12 -7.81 2.24 6.89
N TRP A 13 -8.81 2.08 7.75
CA TRP A 13 -8.61 1.65 9.14
C TRP A 13 -8.12 0.21 9.26
N LEU A 14 -8.57 -0.69 8.40
CA LEU A 14 -8.05 -2.05 8.33
C LEU A 14 -6.55 -2.07 7.97
N MET A 15 -6.18 -1.31 6.94
CA MET A 15 -4.79 -1.20 6.49
C MET A 15 -3.92 -0.52 7.56
N ARG A 16 -4.46 0.48 8.26
CA ARG A 16 -3.79 1.08 9.43
C ARG A 16 -3.58 0.05 10.54
N ALA A 17 -4.58 -0.75 10.86
CA ALA A 17 -4.47 -1.80 11.87
C ALA A 17 -3.41 -2.85 11.49
N TYR A 18 -3.21 -3.13 10.20
CA TYR A 18 -2.10 -3.97 9.74
C TYR A 18 -0.75 -3.31 9.96
N ALA A 19 -0.61 -2.03 9.59
CA ALA A 19 0.62 -1.26 9.81
C ALA A 19 1.00 -1.12 11.30
N ASP A 20 0.03 -1.24 12.21
CA ASP A 20 0.25 -1.28 13.66
C ASP A 20 0.34 -2.70 14.24
N GLY A 21 0.06 -3.74 13.43
CA GLY A 21 -0.10 -5.13 13.86
C GLY A 21 1.07 -6.04 13.48
N PRO A 22 1.03 -7.32 13.88
CA PRO A 22 2.16 -8.25 13.72
C PRO A 22 2.40 -8.74 12.27
N PHE A 23 1.58 -8.32 11.29
CA PHE A 23 1.65 -8.78 9.90
C PHE A 23 1.61 -10.31 9.71
N ASP A 24 0.86 -11.03 10.55
CA ASP A 24 0.60 -12.45 10.36
C ASP A 24 -0.66 -12.69 9.51
N ALA A 25 -0.56 -13.61 8.53
CA ALA A 25 -1.61 -13.84 7.55
C ALA A 25 -2.95 -14.27 8.18
N ALA A 26 -2.92 -15.04 9.27
CA ALA A 26 -4.13 -15.52 9.94
C ALA A 26 -4.90 -14.37 10.61
N THR A 27 -4.21 -13.45 11.28
CA THR A 27 -4.80 -12.26 11.88
C THR A 27 -5.31 -11.30 10.81
N MET A 28 -4.53 -11.08 9.74
CA MET A 28 -4.96 -10.22 8.64
C MET A 28 -6.23 -10.78 7.97
N CYS A 29 -6.28 -12.07 7.66
CA CYS A 29 -7.49 -12.69 7.10
C CYS A 29 -8.72 -12.50 8.01
N ARG A 30 -8.61 -12.79 9.31
CA ARG A 30 -9.72 -12.61 10.26
C ARG A 30 -10.20 -11.15 10.36
N ALA A 31 -9.28 -10.20 10.26
CA ALA A 31 -9.61 -8.78 10.31
C ALA A 31 -10.23 -8.27 9.00
N ALA A 32 -9.92 -8.89 7.86
CA ALA A 32 -10.51 -8.56 6.56
C ALA A 32 -11.92 -9.11 6.36
N GLU A 33 -12.24 -10.29 6.92
CA GLU A 33 -13.56 -10.94 6.85
C GLU A 33 -14.78 -10.03 7.14
N PRO A 34 -14.78 -9.14 8.14
CA PRO A 34 -15.90 -8.23 8.37
C PRO A 34 -15.98 -7.05 7.39
N VAL A 35 -14.93 -6.78 6.61
CA VAL A 35 -14.83 -5.62 5.72
C VAL A 35 -15.07 -5.99 4.26
N GLY A 36 -14.88 -7.24 3.87
CA GLY A 36 -15.06 -7.71 2.50
C GLY A 36 -15.43 -9.18 2.39
N THR A 37 -15.81 -9.61 1.19
CA THR A 37 -16.12 -11.02 0.90
C THR A 37 -14.88 -11.70 0.34
N ARG A 38 -14.47 -12.84 0.92
CA ARG A 38 -13.32 -13.58 0.41
C ARG A 38 -13.61 -14.09 -1.01
N SER A 39 -12.74 -13.73 -1.95
CA SER A 39 -12.88 -14.09 -3.36
C SER A 39 -12.47 -15.55 -3.61
N PRO A 40 -13.17 -16.27 -4.51
CA PRO A 40 -12.83 -17.63 -4.89
C PRO A 40 -11.50 -17.75 -5.65
N MET A 41 -10.90 -16.62 -6.06
CA MET A 41 -9.56 -16.59 -6.67
C MET A 41 -8.42 -16.71 -5.64
N SER A 42 -8.75 -16.74 -4.34
CA SER A 42 -7.75 -16.96 -3.28
C SER A 42 -7.13 -18.36 -3.38
N ASP A 43 -5.84 -18.46 -3.11
CA ASP A 43 -5.10 -19.70 -2.99
C ASP A 43 -4.24 -19.72 -1.71
N GLN A 44 -3.25 -20.62 -1.67
CA GLN A 44 -2.37 -20.80 -0.51
C GLN A 44 -1.36 -19.66 -0.33
N CYS A 45 -1.03 -18.93 -1.40
CA CYS A 45 -0.02 -17.87 -1.42
C CYS A 45 -0.67 -16.47 -1.42
N SER A 46 -1.89 -16.35 -1.93
CA SER A 46 -2.61 -15.08 -2.06
C SER A 46 -4.05 -15.21 -1.61
N THR A 47 -4.51 -14.31 -0.73
CA THR A 47 -5.92 -14.20 -0.36
C THR A 47 -6.48 -12.87 -0.80
N PHE A 48 -7.62 -12.91 -1.49
CA PHE A 48 -8.30 -11.73 -2.01
C PHE A 48 -9.64 -11.52 -1.31
N PHE A 49 -9.98 -10.26 -1.02
CA PHE A 49 -11.28 -9.86 -0.49
C PHE A 49 -11.89 -8.77 -1.37
N ASP A 50 -13.09 -9.02 -1.88
CA ASP A 50 -13.90 -8.04 -2.58
C ASP A 50 -14.48 -7.05 -1.56
N LEU A 51 -14.10 -5.78 -1.67
CA LEU A 51 -14.54 -4.72 -0.77
C LEU A 51 -15.79 -4.00 -1.31
N PRO A 52 -16.59 -3.36 -0.43
CA PRO A 52 -17.62 -2.43 -0.86
C PRO A 52 -17.05 -1.34 -1.79
N GLY A 53 -17.77 -1.03 -2.87
CA GLY A 53 -17.31 -0.07 -3.88
C GLY A 53 -16.44 -0.68 -5.00
N GLY A 54 -16.23 -2.00 -5.00
CA GLY A 54 -15.58 -2.73 -6.07
C GLY A 54 -14.06 -2.78 -5.99
N ALA A 55 -13.46 -2.16 -4.97
CA ALA A 55 -12.04 -2.33 -4.69
C ALA A 55 -11.75 -3.75 -4.22
N VAL A 56 -10.51 -4.22 -4.43
CA VAL A 56 -10.06 -5.54 -3.99
C VAL A 56 -8.92 -5.36 -3.01
N LEU A 57 -9.02 -6.00 -1.85
CA LEU A 57 -7.92 -6.17 -0.91
C LEU A 57 -7.20 -7.47 -1.23
N HIS A 58 -5.93 -7.36 -1.61
CA HIS A 58 -5.01 -8.47 -1.80
C HIS A 58 -4.12 -8.60 -0.57
N LEU A 59 -4.16 -9.76 0.08
CA LEU A 59 -3.22 -10.19 1.11
C LEU A 59 -2.27 -11.20 0.47
N ALA A 60 -1.04 -10.78 0.17
CA ALA A 60 0.00 -11.70 -0.27
C ALA A 60 0.61 -12.32 1.00
N ALA A 61 0.74 -13.65 1.04
CA ALA A 61 1.18 -14.41 2.22
C ALA A 61 2.62 -14.96 2.11
N GLU A 62 3.21 -15.00 0.91
CA GLU A 62 4.57 -15.50 0.67
C GLU A 62 5.10 -14.99 -0.68
N ASP A 63 6.39 -14.65 -0.76
CA ASP A 63 7.03 -14.44 -2.06
C ASP A 63 7.56 -15.76 -2.59
N THR A 64 8.04 -15.77 -3.83
CA THR A 64 8.56 -16.98 -4.48
C THR A 64 9.83 -17.55 -3.82
N ALA A 65 10.44 -16.84 -2.87
CA ALA A 65 11.60 -17.30 -2.11
C ALA A 65 11.20 -17.98 -0.78
N GLY A 66 9.91 -18.05 -0.45
CA GLY A 66 9.43 -18.58 0.82
C GLY A 66 9.50 -17.58 1.97
N GLU A 67 9.71 -16.29 1.65
CA GLU A 67 9.73 -15.22 2.64
C GLU A 67 8.29 -14.75 2.85
N GLU A 68 7.74 -15.00 4.04
CA GLU A 68 6.35 -14.69 4.45
C GLU A 68 5.91 -13.31 3.94
N VAL A 69 5.13 -13.12 2.88
CA VAL A 69 4.74 -11.76 2.50
C VAL A 69 3.74 -11.29 3.54
N GLY A 70 4.12 -10.23 4.26
CA GLY A 70 3.27 -9.53 5.22
C GLY A 70 2.66 -8.30 4.57
N ALA A 71 2.21 -8.38 3.31
CA ALA A 71 1.75 -7.22 2.58
C ALA A 71 0.24 -7.28 2.34
N ALA A 72 -0.41 -6.14 2.54
CA ALA A 72 -1.78 -5.91 2.10
C ALA A 72 -1.78 -4.80 1.07
N VAL A 73 -2.55 -4.98 0.00
CA VAL A 73 -2.66 -4.01 -1.10
C VAL A 73 -4.12 -3.81 -1.44
N VAL A 74 -4.54 -2.56 -1.59
CA VAL A 74 -5.82 -2.20 -2.18
C VAL A 74 -5.56 -1.37 -3.42
N THR A 75 -5.90 -1.92 -4.60
CA THR A 75 -5.82 -1.19 -5.85
C THR A 75 -7.03 -0.26 -5.98
N LEU A 76 -6.75 1.02 -6.17
CA LEU A 76 -7.74 2.10 -6.14
C LEU A 76 -8.01 2.66 -7.53
N CYS A 77 -6.99 2.74 -8.36
CA CYS A 77 -7.13 3.26 -9.70
C CYS A 77 -6.12 2.55 -10.58
N GLY A 78 -6.54 2.12 -11.76
CA GLY A 78 -5.68 1.50 -12.74
C GLY A 78 -6.08 1.95 -14.13
N TRP A 79 -5.11 1.99 -15.03
CA TRP A 79 -5.40 2.24 -16.43
C TRP A 79 -4.37 1.54 -17.30
N ASP A 80 -4.85 0.78 -18.29
CA ASP A 80 -4.01 0.17 -19.32
C ASP A 80 -3.75 1.18 -20.45
N PRO A 81 -2.50 1.69 -20.58
CA PRO A 81 -2.11 2.50 -21.70
C PRO A 81 -1.89 1.56 -22.88
N ALA A 82 -2.85 1.50 -23.80
CA ALA A 82 -2.85 0.61 -24.97
C ALA A 82 -1.66 0.84 -25.97
N GLY A 83 -0.42 0.71 -25.49
CA GLY A 83 0.84 0.84 -26.22
C GLY A 83 1.45 2.25 -26.34
N GLY A 84 1.12 3.22 -25.47
CA GLY A 84 1.54 4.63 -25.61
C GLY A 84 2.47 5.17 -24.51
N GLU A 85 3.26 6.21 -24.82
CA GLU A 85 4.04 6.96 -23.82
C GLU A 85 3.10 7.65 -22.80
N LEU A 86 3.31 7.38 -21.51
CA LEU A 86 2.45 7.85 -20.41
C LEU A 86 2.31 9.38 -20.31
N VAL A 87 3.34 10.10 -20.75
CA VAL A 87 3.51 11.55 -20.57
C VAL A 87 2.47 12.40 -21.29
N LEU A 88 1.95 11.91 -22.41
CA LEU A 88 1.02 12.64 -23.27
C LEU A 88 -0.38 12.03 -23.25
N HIS A 89 -0.62 11.10 -22.34
CA HIS A 89 -1.87 10.39 -22.33
C HIS A 89 -2.96 11.25 -21.65
N PRO A 90 -4.14 11.45 -22.28
CA PRO A 90 -5.20 12.30 -21.74
C PRO A 90 -5.66 11.89 -20.33
N GLU A 91 -5.45 10.63 -19.97
CA GLU A 91 -5.77 9.99 -18.71
C GLU A 91 -4.87 10.47 -17.55
N ARG A 92 -3.70 11.09 -17.80
CA ARG A 92 -2.79 11.55 -16.72
C ARG A 92 -3.49 12.45 -15.70
N ALA A 93 -4.25 13.44 -16.18
CA ALA A 93 -4.93 14.39 -15.29
C ALA A 93 -5.96 13.70 -14.41
N ALA A 94 -6.71 12.76 -14.96
CA ALA A 94 -7.69 11.97 -14.21
C ALA A 94 -7.03 10.98 -13.25
N TYR A 95 -5.88 10.40 -13.62
CA TYR A 95 -5.07 9.56 -12.73
C TYR A 95 -4.53 10.36 -11.53
N ASP A 96 -4.04 11.59 -11.78
CA ASP A 96 -3.61 12.47 -10.70
C ASP A 96 -4.77 12.92 -9.80
N GLU A 97 -5.94 13.18 -10.37
CA GLU A 97 -7.15 13.49 -9.62
C GLU A 97 -7.59 12.31 -8.75
N CYS A 98 -7.52 11.07 -9.25
CA CYS A 98 -7.79 9.88 -8.46
C CYS A 98 -6.85 9.77 -7.26
N TYR A 99 -5.56 10.07 -7.45
CA TYR A 99 -4.61 10.09 -6.34
C TYR A 99 -4.95 11.17 -5.32
N ASP A 100 -5.29 12.38 -5.76
CA ASP A 100 -5.63 13.48 -4.86
C ASP A 100 -6.90 13.18 -4.05
N GLN A 101 -7.91 12.56 -4.68
CA GLN A 101 -9.12 12.10 -4.01
C GLN A 101 -8.82 11.00 -2.99
N ALA A 102 -7.99 10.02 -3.34
CA ALA A 102 -7.56 8.97 -2.43
C ALA A 102 -6.75 9.52 -1.25
N LEU A 103 -5.82 10.44 -1.51
CA LEU A 103 -5.01 11.10 -0.49
C LEU A 103 -5.89 11.90 0.47
N ALA A 104 -6.84 12.66 -0.05
CA ALA A 104 -7.79 13.41 0.77
C ALA A 104 -8.63 12.48 1.66
N ALA A 105 -9.08 11.34 1.14
CA ALA A 105 -9.84 10.35 1.90
C ALA A 105 -9.00 9.73 3.02
N VAL A 106 -7.77 9.28 2.74
CA VAL A 106 -6.88 8.70 3.76
C VAL A 106 -6.49 9.74 4.81
N HIS A 107 -6.20 10.97 4.39
CA HIS A 107 -5.89 12.08 5.30
C HIS A 107 -7.09 12.40 6.22
N ALA A 108 -8.32 12.40 5.71
CA ALA A 108 -9.50 12.66 6.54
C ALA A 108 -9.66 11.65 7.69
N GLU A 109 -9.24 10.40 7.48
CA GLU A 109 -9.31 9.33 8.48
C GLU A 109 -8.11 9.34 9.44
N LEU A 110 -6.89 9.50 8.91
CA LEU A 110 -5.65 9.25 9.66
C LEU A 110 -4.84 10.50 10.04
N GLY A 111 -5.20 11.67 9.51
CA GLY A 111 -4.37 12.86 9.59
C GLY A 111 -3.28 12.91 8.50
N PRO A 112 -2.40 13.93 8.54
CA PRO A 112 -1.38 14.12 7.51
C PRO A 112 -0.37 12.97 7.49
N PRO A 113 0.22 12.65 6.32
CA PRO A 113 1.27 11.64 6.22
C PRO A 113 2.56 12.11 6.92
N ASP A 114 3.32 11.14 7.45
CA ASP A 114 4.64 11.38 8.04
C ASP A 114 5.69 11.70 6.98
N HIS A 115 5.56 11.10 5.79
CA HIS A 115 6.44 11.31 4.66
C HIS A 115 5.66 11.45 3.35
N THR A 116 6.17 12.28 2.45
CA THR A 116 5.66 12.44 1.08
C THR A 116 6.82 12.57 0.11
N GLY A 117 6.63 12.10 -1.12
CA GLY A 117 7.63 12.28 -2.16
C GLY A 117 7.09 11.96 -3.54
N ALA A 118 7.99 12.01 -4.52
CA ALA A 118 7.69 11.66 -5.89
C ALA A 118 8.92 11.01 -6.53
N ASP A 119 8.70 9.89 -7.20
CA ASP A 119 9.74 9.25 -7.99
C ASP A 119 9.89 9.96 -9.34
N PRO A 120 11.12 10.06 -9.86
CA PRO A 120 11.34 10.46 -11.24
C PRO A 120 10.87 9.31 -12.14
N GLY A 121 9.57 9.26 -12.43
CA GLY A 121 9.03 8.24 -13.35
C GLY A 121 9.55 8.44 -14.77
N PRO A 122 9.21 7.52 -15.69
CA PRO A 122 9.66 7.60 -17.08
C PRO A 122 9.32 8.99 -17.62
N TYR A 123 10.38 9.71 -17.99
CA TYR A 123 10.41 11.15 -18.15
C TYR A 123 9.30 11.67 -19.06
N PRO A 124 8.52 12.71 -18.69
CA PRO A 124 8.23 13.30 -17.37
C PRO A 124 6.87 12.85 -16.76
N PHE A 125 6.75 11.61 -16.29
CA PHE A 125 5.58 11.11 -15.56
C PHE A 125 5.95 10.87 -14.08
N PRO A 126 5.97 11.89 -13.20
CA PRO A 126 6.31 11.66 -11.78
C PRO A 126 5.23 10.83 -11.09
N PHE A 127 5.67 9.93 -10.22
CA PHE A 127 4.82 9.04 -9.43
C PHE A 127 4.87 9.47 -7.97
N ARG A 128 3.74 9.94 -7.44
CA ARG A 128 3.66 10.47 -6.07
C ARG A 128 3.40 9.37 -5.06
N TRP A 129 3.91 9.55 -3.86
CA TRP A 129 3.66 8.66 -2.74
C TRP A 129 3.55 9.42 -1.43
N SER A 130 2.78 8.86 -0.49
CA SER A 130 2.54 9.38 0.86
C SER A 130 2.55 8.21 1.84
N VAL A 131 3.18 8.38 3.01
CA VAL A 131 3.40 7.30 3.97
C VAL A 131 3.01 7.74 5.37
N TRP A 132 2.31 6.85 6.08
CA TRP A 132 2.02 6.93 7.51
C TRP A 132 2.75 5.79 8.21
N LEU A 133 3.59 6.11 9.19
CA LEU A 133 4.29 5.13 9.99
C LEU A 133 3.32 4.52 11.01
N GLY A 134 3.28 3.20 10.99
CA GLY A 134 2.66 2.40 12.02
C GLY A 134 3.67 1.95 13.06
N THR A 135 3.18 1.24 14.07
CA THR A 135 3.98 0.72 15.17
C THR A 135 4.95 -0.36 14.70
N THR A 136 4.52 -1.23 13.79
CA THR A 136 5.28 -2.40 13.31
C THR A 136 5.63 -2.31 11.84
N GLY A 137 4.95 -1.45 11.09
CA GLY A 137 5.23 -1.20 9.69
C GLY A 137 4.76 0.16 9.21
N LEU A 138 4.40 0.22 7.95
CA LEU A 138 3.99 1.45 7.29
C LEU A 138 2.73 1.22 6.45
N LEU A 139 1.95 2.28 6.31
CA LEU A 139 0.87 2.42 5.34
C LEU A 139 1.33 3.40 4.27
N ALA A 140 1.22 3.04 2.99
CA ALA A 140 1.62 3.92 1.89
C ALA A 140 0.51 4.05 0.85
N LEU A 141 0.20 5.28 0.44
CA LEU A 141 -0.58 5.55 -0.77
C LEU A 141 0.37 5.95 -1.88
N GLN A 142 0.39 5.21 -2.97
CA GLN A 142 1.39 5.34 -4.02
C GLN A 142 0.75 5.30 -5.41
N GLN A 143 1.22 6.19 -6.29
CA GLN A 143 1.15 6.01 -7.75
C GLN A 143 2.36 5.17 -8.20
N SER A 144 2.16 4.17 -9.04
CA SER A 144 3.23 3.31 -9.58
C SER A 144 2.96 2.95 -11.06
N ASP A 145 3.98 2.38 -11.71
CA ASP A 145 3.88 1.76 -13.03
C ASP A 145 4.35 0.31 -12.90
N TYR A 146 3.44 -0.55 -12.46
CA TYR A 146 3.72 -1.97 -12.30
C TYR A 146 3.12 -2.74 -13.50
N ASP A 147 3.86 -3.72 -14.03
CA ASP A 147 3.46 -4.51 -15.21
C ASP A 147 2.98 -3.69 -16.42
N TYR A 148 3.60 -2.51 -16.64
CA TYR A 148 3.29 -1.58 -17.73
C TYR A 148 1.89 -0.92 -17.63
N CYS A 149 1.26 -0.96 -16.46
CA CYS A 149 -0.02 -0.32 -16.19
C CYS A 149 0.13 0.66 -15.00
N PRO A 150 -0.09 1.97 -15.22
CA PRO A 150 -0.16 2.92 -14.12
C PRO A 150 -1.28 2.57 -13.15
N ASP A 151 -0.91 2.44 -11.88
CA ASP A 151 -1.81 2.04 -10.81
C ASP A 151 -1.64 2.90 -9.56
N ILE A 152 -2.72 3.06 -8.79
CA ILE A 152 -2.72 3.72 -7.49
C ILE A 152 -3.10 2.68 -6.47
N ASN A 153 -2.20 2.45 -5.52
CA ASN A 153 -2.33 1.42 -4.52
C ASN A 153 -2.19 1.99 -3.11
N LEU A 154 -3.01 1.47 -2.21
CA LEU A 154 -2.82 1.60 -0.77
C LEU A 154 -2.15 0.33 -0.25
N TRP A 155 -0.97 0.46 0.34
CA TRP A 155 -0.13 -0.63 0.82
C TRP A 155 -0.01 -0.61 2.34
N ALA A 156 0.00 -1.78 2.97
CA ALA A 156 0.50 -1.95 4.32
C ALA A 156 1.58 -3.03 4.30
N ARG A 157 2.74 -2.74 4.90
CA ARG A 157 3.90 -3.67 4.97
C ARG A 157 4.70 -3.48 6.26
N PRO A 158 5.44 -4.48 6.74
CA PRO A 158 6.33 -4.35 7.89
C PRO A 158 7.41 -3.29 7.67
N HIS A 159 7.98 -2.77 8.76
CA HIS A 159 9.07 -1.80 8.67
C HIS A 159 10.26 -2.42 7.95
N PRO A 160 10.87 -1.69 6.99
CA PRO A 160 12.17 -2.06 6.47
C PRO A 160 13.21 -2.09 7.60
N ALA A 161 14.14 -3.04 7.56
CA ALA A 161 15.20 -3.21 8.57
C ALA A 161 16.07 -1.95 8.74
N GLN A 162 16.23 -1.20 7.66
CA GLN A 162 17.09 -0.01 7.61
C GLN A 162 16.30 1.29 7.90
N GLY A 163 15.03 1.18 8.29
CA GLY A 163 14.13 2.31 8.49
C GLY A 163 13.61 2.90 7.16
N PHE A 164 12.91 4.03 7.26
CA PHE A 164 12.30 4.69 6.11
C PHE A 164 13.31 5.54 5.34
N THR A 165 14.09 4.89 4.47
CA THR A 165 15.02 5.56 3.55
C THR A 165 14.90 4.94 2.15
N PRO A 166 13.94 5.39 1.32
CA PRO A 166 13.84 4.94 -0.07
C PRO A 166 15.14 5.23 -0.83
N THR A 167 15.77 4.20 -1.40
CA THR A 167 17.06 4.29 -2.12
C THR A 167 16.93 4.16 -3.64
N GLU A 168 15.75 3.78 -4.10
CA GLU A 168 15.35 3.54 -5.49
C GLU A 168 13.90 4.02 -5.65
N PRO A 169 13.26 3.94 -6.84
CA PRO A 169 11.85 4.26 -6.98
C PRO A 169 11.02 3.58 -5.89
N PHE A 170 10.07 4.31 -5.32
CA PHE A 170 9.40 3.93 -4.08
C PHE A 170 8.70 2.57 -4.21
N SER A 171 8.15 2.22 -5.38
CA SER A 171 7.51 0.91 -5.62
C SER A 171 8.51 -0.23 -5.51
N ASP A 172 9.67 -0.07 -6.14
CA ASP A 172 10.73 -1.08 -6.13
C ASP A 172 11.25 -1.26 -4.71
N TRP A 173 11.55 -0.14 -4.04
CA TRP A 173 11.93 -0.14 -2.63
C TRP A 173 10.84 -0.76 -1.73
N LEU A 174 9.57 -0.58 -2.08
CA LEU A 174 8.43 -1.17 -1.38
C LEU A 174 8.39 -2.70 -1.50
N MET A 175 8.91 -3.25 -2.58
CA MET A 175 8.91 -4.68 -2.84
C MET A 175 10.20 -5.36 -2.40
N THR A 176 11.33 -4.67 -2.52
CA THR A 176 12.67 -5.25 -2.32
C THR A 176 13.25 -5.01 -0.93
N ALA A 177 12.80 -3.97 -0.21
CA ALA A 177 13.47 -3.60 1.03
C ALA A 177 13.34 -4.72 2.07
N PRO A 178 14.46 -5.22 2.61
CA PRO A 178 14.43 -6.29 3.60
C PRO A 178 13.72 -5.81 4.85
N ARG A 179 12.92 -6.69 5.45
CA ARG A 179 12.12 -6.39 6.64
C ARG A 179 12.99 -6.41 7.88
N ALA A 180 12.61 -5.61 8.88
CA ALA A 180 13.22 -5.67 10.20
C ALA A 180 13.02 -7.07 10.79
N GLU A 181 14.08 -7.88 10.86
CA GLU A 181 14.05 -9.16 11.57
C GLU A 181 13.80 -8.90 13.05
N GLY A 182 12.70 -9.45 13.58
CA GLY A 182 12.44 -9.50 15.02
C GLY A 182 12.71 -8.17 15.74
N ALA A 183 11.78 -7.21 15.65
CA ALA A 183 11.76 -6.12 16.61
C ALA A 183 11.39 -6.69 18.00
N ALA A 184 12.38 -7.21 18.72
CA ALA A 184 12.45 -6.92 20.14
C ALA A 184 12.54 -5.39 20.25
N ASP A 185 11.37 -4.79 20.50
CA ASP A 185 11.10 -3.42 20.90
C ASP A 185 12.35 -2.57 21.23
N PRO A 186 12.77 -1.64 20.35
CA PRO A 186 13.84 -0.70 20.66
C PRO A 186 13.39 0.50 21.51
N GLN A 187 12.13 0.60 21.97
CA GLN A 187 11.61 1.79 22.67
C GLN A 187 10.83 1.58 23.98
N LEU A 188 10.98 0.44 24.66
CA LEU A 188 10.77 0.39 26.11
C LEU A 188 12.02 0.86 26.89
N ALA A 189 12.47 2.09 26.63
CA ALA A 189 13.36 2.76 27.56
C ALA A 189 12.59 3.01 28.87
N PRO A 190 13.13 2.68 30.06
CA PRO A 190 12.43 2.90 31.31
C PRO A 190 12.19 4.40 31.48
N ARG A 191 10.91 4.81 31.46
CA ARG A 191 10.52 6.14 31.92
C ARG A 191 10.92 6.24 33.39
N THR A 192 12.06 6.87 33.64
CA THR A 192 12.46 7.32 34.96
C THR A 192 11.38 8.29 35.45
N ARG A 193 10.63 7.87 36.47
CA ARG A 193 9.71 8.76 37.19
C ARG A 193 10.56 9.81 37.90
N SER A 194 10.35 11.07 37.54
CA SER A 194 10.65 12.23 38.39
C SER A 194 9.34 12.78 38.92
#